data_AF-A0A3C0I456-F1
#
_entry.id   AF-A0A3C0I456-F1
#
_cell.length_a   1.000
_cell.length_b   1.000
_cell.length_c   1.000
_cell.angle_alpha   90.00
_cell.angle_beta   90.00
_cell.angle_gamma   90.00
#
_symmetry.space_group_name_H-M   'P 1'
#
loop_
_entity.id
_entity.type
_entity.pdbx_description
1 polymer ?
#
loop_
_entity_poly.entity_id
_entity_poly.type
_entity_poly.pdbx_seq_one_letter_code
_entity_poly.pdbx_strand_id
1 'polypeptide(L)'
;MFENIREDWRTYQHDITRQGFWVILVYRFGRWRYTIKRRGLRMPFSFLYKILFLFIQIITGIELPCEAKVGKRFTIEHFGNIIVSGDA
;
A
#
# COMPACT_ATOMS: atom_id res chain seq x y z
N MET A 1 0.41 11.91 -0.06
CA MET A 1 1.23 10.68 0.02
C MET A 1 2.22 10.78 1.16
N PHE A 2 3.18 11.71 1.09
CA PHE A 2 4.25 11.84 2.09
C PHE A 2 3.75 12.09 3.52
N GLU A 3 2.68 12.87 3.70
CA GLU A 3 2.04 13.05 5.01
C GLU A 3 1.48 11.74 5.58
N ASN A 4 0.78 10.96 4.76
CA ASN A 4 0.26 9.65 5.17
C ASN A 4 1.41 8.70 5.51
N ILE A 5 2.49 8.68 4.74
CA ILE A 5 3.65 7.82 5.00
C ILE A 5 4.32 8.19 6.33
N ARG A 6 4.45 9.50 6.64
CA ARG A 6 5.02 9.95 7.92
C ARG A 6 4.13 9.55 9.10
N GLU A 7 2.82 9.62 8.93
CA GLU A 7 1.86 9.18 9.95
C GLU A 7 1.85 7.65 10.10
N ASP A 8 1.88 6.92 8.99
CA ASP A 8 1.99 5.45 8.96
C ASP A 8 3.31 5.02 9.63
N TRP A 9 4.44 5.69 9.38
CA TRP A 9 5.72 5.43 10.02
C TRP A 9 5.69 5.57 11.55
N ARG A 10 5.00 6.62 12.06
CA ARG A 10 4.75 6.77 13.50
C ARG A 10 3.83 5.70 14.05
N THR A 11 2.81 5.32 13.29
CA THR A 11 1.82 4.29 13.67
C THR A 11 2.50 2.93 13.82
N TYR A 12 3.40 2.59 12.91
CA TYR A 12 4.24 1.39 12.99
C TYR A 12 5.45 1.54 13.94
N GLN A 13 5.46 2.56 14.81
CA GLN A 13 6.50 2.77 15.82
C GLN A 13 7.94 2.86 15.25
N HIS A 14 8.09 3.37 14.02
CA HIS A 14 9.38 3.43 13.34
C HIS A 14 10.02 2.04 13.10
N ASP A 15 9.18 1.01 13.03
CA ASP A 15 9.61 -0.36 12.82
C ASP A 15 9.38 -0.80 11.37
N ILE A 16 10.47 -0.82 10.58
CA ILE A 16 10.46 -1.32 9.20
C ILE A 16 10.29 -2.84 9.12
N THR A 17 10.47 -3.59 10.20
CA THR A 17 10.40 -5.06 10.15
C THR A 17 8.95 -5.56 10.06
N ARG A 18 7.98 -4.70 10.39
CA ARG A 18 6.55 -5.03 10.33
C ARG A 18 6.07 -5.15 8.89
N GLN A 19 5.67 -6.35 8.49
CA GLN A 19 5.19 -6.64 7.12
C GLN A 19 3.98 -5.78 6.71
N GLY A 20 3.08 -5.49 7.66
CA GLY A 20 1.95 -4.58 7.45
C GLY A 20 2.35 -3.18 6.99
N PHE A 21 3.52 -2.69 7.40
CA PHE A 21 4.02 -1.39 6.98
C PHE A 21 4.28 -1.36 5.47
N TRP A 22 4.92 -2.41 4.96
CA TRP A 22 5.20 -2.57 3.52
C TRP A 22 3.92 -2.64 2.69
N VAL A 23 2.93 -3.38 3.18
CA VAL A 23 1.60 -3.45 2.55
C VAL A 23 0.98 -2.06 2.44
N ILE A 24 1.00 -1.30 3.53
CA ILE A 24 0.44 0.06 3.54
C ILE A 24 1.23 1.00 2.64
N LEU A 25 2.57 0.93 2.59
CA LEU A 25 3.37 1.72 1.67
C LEU A 25 2.98 1.48 0.20
N VAL A 26 2.85 0.22 -0.22
CA VAL A 26 2.46 -0.12 -1.59
C VAL A 26 1.03 0.31 -1.89
N TYR A 27 0.11 0.12 -0.95
CA TYR A 27 -1.26 0.64 -1.05
C TYR A 27 -1.28 2.16 -1.25
N ARG A 28 -0.56 2.92 -0.40
CA ARG A 28 -0.50 4.40 -0.49
C ARG A 28 0.13 4.86 -1.80
N PHE A 29 1.14 4.14 -2.30
CA PHE A 29 1.74 4.40 -3.61
C PHE A 29 0.72 4.17 -4.74
N GLY A 30 -0.03 3.06 -4.69
CA GLY A 30 -1.13 2.78 -5.63
C GLY A 30 -2.19 3.88 -5.66
N ARG A 31 -2.58 4.40 -4.48
CA ARG A 31 -3.50 5.53 -4.35
C ARG A 31 -2.90 6.82 -4.92
N TRP A 32 -1.65 7.12 -4.59
CA TRP A 32 -0.97 8.32 -5.06
C TRP A 32 -0.88 8.37 -6.58
N ARG A 33 -0.62 7.24 -7.24
CA ARG A 33 -0.60 7.14 -8.70
C ARG A 33 -1.87 7.68 -9.37
N TYR A 34 -3.04 7.56 -8.76
CA TYR A 34 -4.28 8.12 -9.29
C TYR A 34 -4.31 9.66 -9.31
N THR A 35 -3.46 10.32 -8.49
CA THR A 35 -3.31 11.79 -8.49
C THR A 35 -2.51 12.30 -9.69
N ILE A 36 -1.79 11.43 -10.39
CA ILE A 36 -1.01 11.78 -11.58
C ILE A 36 -1.95 11.96 -12.78
N LYS A 37 -2.22 13.22 -13.13
CA LYS A 37 -3.13 13.58 -14.23
C LYS A 37 -2.60 13.19 -15.62
N ARG A 38 -1.27 13.23 -15.82
CA ARG A 38 -0.66 12.93 -17.13
C ARG A 38 -0.59 11.42 -17.37
N ARG A 39 -1.33 10.93 -18.36
CA ARG A 39 -1.42 9.49 -18.69
C ARG A 39 -0.07 8.84 -19.00
N GLY A 40 0.79 9.53 -19.76
CA GLY A 40 2.13 9.02 -20.09
C GLY A 40 3.00 8.81 -18.86
N LEU A 41 2.93 9.73 -17.89
CA LEU A 41 3.69 9.61 -16.64
C LEU A 41 3.07 8.57 -15.69
N ARG A 42 1.74 8.42 -15.71
CA ARG A 42 1.03 7.43 -14.89
C ARG A 42 1.31 5.98 -15.32
N MET A 43 1.60 5.75 -16.59
CA MET A 43 1.82 4.40 -17.15
C MET A 43 2.99 3.65 -16.47
N PRO A 44 4.22 4.19 -16.38
CA PRO A 44 5.31 3.50 -15.70
C PRO A 44 5.03 3.27 -14.21
N PHE A 45 4.42 4.23 -13.51
CA PHE A 45 4.01 4.03 -12.11
C PHE A 45 2.92 2.96 -11.94
N SER A 46 2.06 2.78 -12.95
CA SER A 46 1.04 1.71 -12.95
C SER A 46 1.69 0.35 -13.10
N PHE A 47 2.68 0.23 -13.98
CA PHE A 47 3.45 -0.99 -14.15
C PHE A 47 4.24 -1.32 -12.87
N LEU A 48 4.93 -0.32 -12.31
CA LEU A 48 5.66 -0.47 -11.05
C LEU A 48 4.73 -0.89 -9.90
N TYR A 49 3.55 -0.27 -9.79
CA TYR A 49 2.55 -0.66 -8.77
C TYR A 49 2.14 -2.13 -8.90
N LYS A 50 1.89 -2.63 -10.11
CA LYS A 50 1.50 -4.04 -10.30
C LYS A 50 2.59 -5.00 -9.85
N ILE A 51 3.85 -4.69 -10.15
CA ILE A 51 5.00 -5.49 -9.70
C ILE A 51 5.11 -5.46 -8.17
N LEU A 52 5.07 -4.27 -7.57
CA LEU A 52 5.16 -4.11 -6.12
C LEU A 52 3.99 -4.79 -5.39
N PHE A 53 2.79 -4.69 -5.94
CA PHE A 53 1.59 -5.32 -5.38
C PHE A 53 1.73 -6.84 -5.36
N LEU A 54 2.07 -7.45 -6.50
CA LEU A 54 2.31 -8.89 -6.58
C LEU A 54 3.47 -9.32 -5.66
N PHE A 55 4.56 -8.56 -5.63
CA PHE A 55 5.70 -8.84 -4.78
C PHE A 55 5.32 -8.86 -3.30
N ILE A 56 4.64 -7.81 -2.81
CA ILE A 56 4.16 -7.74 -1.42
C ILE A 56 3.17 -8.86 -1.13
N GLN A 57 2.24 -9.17 -2.04
CA GLN A 57 1.29 -10.26 -1.85
C GLN A 57 2.01 -11.60 -1.66
N ILE A 58 3.05 -11.88 -2.46
CA ILE A 58 3.85 -13.12 -2.34
C ILE A 58 4.63 -13.16 -1.02
N ILE A 59 5.31 -12.07 -0.65
CA ILE A 59 6.19 -12.09 0.54
C ILE A 59 5.44 -11.93 1.86
N THR A 60 4.25 -11.31 1.85
CA THR A 60 3.47 -11.04 3.07
C THR A 60 2.24 -11.94 3.21
N GLY A 61 1.75 -12.54 2.12
CA GLY A 61 0.45 -13.23 2.09
C GLY A 61 -0.75 -12.30 2.31
N ILE A 62 -0.58 -10.98 2.17
CA ILE A 62 -1.61 -9.97 2.40
C ILE A 62 -1.99 -9.33 1.06
N GLU A 63 -3.29 -9.29 0.79
CA GLU A 63 -3.87 -8.66 -0.39
C GLU A 63 -4.64 -7.40 0.02
N LEU A 64 -4.08 -6.23 -0.32
CA LEU A 64 -4.70 -4.92 -0.08
C LEU A 64 -4.72 -4.09 -1.37
N PRO A 65 -5.78 -4.21 -2.19
CA PRO A 65 -5.89 -3.47 -3.45
C PRO A 65 -6.00 -1.96 -3.19
N CYS A 66 -5.47 -1.15 -4.11
CA CYS A 66 -5.51 0.30 -4.00
C CYS A 66 -6.93 0.89 -4.19
N GLU A 67 -7.88 0.09 -4.63
CA GLU A 67 -9.29 0.44 -4.78
C GLU A 67 -9.99 0.54 -3.42
N ALA A 68 -9.58 -0.30 -2.46
CA ALA A 68 -10.14 -0.32 -1.11
C ALA A 68 -10.00 1.03 -0.38
N LYS A 69 -10.95 1.38 0.48
CA LYS A 69 -10.93 2.65 1.22
C LYS A 69 -10.30 2.51 2.60
N VAL A 70 -8.97 2.64 2.66
CA VAL A 70 -8.23 2.65 3.94
C VAL A 70 -7.98 4.08 4.46
N GLY A 71 -8.43 4.33 5.69
CA GLY A 71 -8.22 5.57 6.43
C GLY A 71 -6.79 5.80 6.94
N LYS A 72 -6.62 6.75 7.87
CA LYS A 72 -5.34 7.07 8.53
C LYS A 72 -5.09 6.15 9.75
N ARG A 73 -3.83 5.95 10.11
CA ARG A 73 -3.40 5.14 11.29
C ARG A 73 -3.91 3.70 11.28
N PHE A 74 -4.08 3.14 10.08
CA PHE A 74 -4.46 1.75 9.91
C PHE A 74 -3.21 0.87 10.06
N THR A 75 -3.33 -0.18 10.89
CA THR A 75 -2.22 -1.06 11.24
C THR A 75 -2.60 -2.50 10.96
N ILE A 76 -1.66 -3.25 10.38
CA ILE A 76 -1.76 -4.68 10.19
C ILE A 76 -0.69 -5.32 11.09
N GLU A 77 -1.13 -6.03 12.12
CA GLU A 77 -0.24 -6.65 13.11
C GLU A 77 0.10 -8.11 12.79
N HIS A 78 -0.78 -8.82 12.09
CA HIS A 78 -0.60 -10.21 11.74
C HIS A 78 -0.05 -10.40 10.33
N PHE A 79 0.77 -11.43 10.16
CA PHE A 79 1.28 -11.86 8.87
C PHE A 79 0.29 -12.77 8.15
N GLY A 80 0.14 -12.57 6.84
CA GLY A 80 -0.58 -13.47 5.94
C GLY A 80 -2.09 -13.52 6.13
N ASN A 81 -2.75 -14.11 5.13
CA ASN A 81 -4.19 -14.43 5.12
C ASN A 81 -5.14 -13.23 5.38
N ILE A 82 -4.68 -12.02 5.09
CA ILE A 82 -5.52 -10.81 5.15
C ILE A 82 -5.85 -10.44 3.72
N ILE A 83 -7.12 -10.57 3.34
CA ILE A 83 -7.63 -10.27 2.01
C ILE A 83 -8.70 -9.21 2.15
N VAL A 84 -8.47 -8.04 1.56
CA VAL A 84 -9.42 -6.92 1.54
C VAL A 84 -9.98 -6.77 0.14
N SER A 85 -11.29 -6.76 0.00
CA SER A 85 -11.92 -6.57 -1.30
C SER A 85 -11.71 -5.14 -1.81
N GLY A 86 -11.60 -4.98 -3.14
CA GLY A 86 -11.39 -3.68 -3.77
C GLY A 86 -12.58 -2.71 -3.61
N ASP A 87 -13.77 -3.24 -3.35
CA ASP A 87 -15.01 -2.50 -3.12
C ASP A 87 -15.32 -2.24 -1.63
N ALA A 88 -14.42 -2.65 -0.73
CA ALA A 88 -14.53 -2.40 0.71
C ALA A 88 -14.40 -0.91 1.11
#